data_AF-A0A2D9F1E7-F1
#
_entry.id   AF-A0A2D9F1E7-F1
#
_cell.length_a   1.000
_cell.length_b   1.000
_cell.length_c   1.000
_cell.angle_alpha   90.00
_cell.angle_beta   90.00
_cell.angle_gamma   90.00
#
_symmetry.space_group_name_H-M   'P 1'
#
loop_
_entity.id
_entity.type
_entity.pdbx_description
1 polymer ?
#
loop_
_entity_poly.entity_id
_entity_poly.type
_entity_poly.pdbx_seq_one_letter_code
_entity_poly.pdbx_strand_id
1 'polypeptide(L)'
;MAKSILFVTATRIGDAVLSTGILGRLIADNPGARITVACGRAAAPLFEAVPGLERIIVLDKKRWSLHWLGLWSQCFRRMWSILVDLRNTPMTYLIPTWHRFRMGRKGAGHRLERYAQVMRITDAVPTPKIWISDAHRAVADGLISGDRPVLAIGPTANWRGKTWPEGHFADLVARLTGDGGILPGAAVAVFGHESERASVEGFLASIPEDRRIDLVGKISLLEAYACLEKAALYIGNDSGLMHLAAAAGVPTLGLFGPTPDELYAPWGAHCRVVRGAGFLESFPENYDWENSPSLMEKLSVDAAEGAANDLWVECKEAAS
;
A
#
# COMPACT_ATOMS: atom_id res chain seq x y z
N MET A 1 14.13 -6.55 -31.26
CA MET A 1 12.83 -7.11 -30.79
C MET A 1 12.52 -6.53 -29.41
N ALA A 2 11.24 -6.25 -29.12
CA ALA A 2 10.81 -5.80 -27.79
C ALA A 2 11.16 -6.84 -26.71
N LYS A 3 11.82 -6.41 -25.63
CA LYS A 3 12.21 -7.28 -24.52
C LYS A 3 10.98 -7.87 -23.82
N SER A 4 11.07 -9.13 -23.42
CA SER A 4 10.04 -9.81 -22.63
C SER A 4 10.45 -9.82 -21.16
N ILE A 5 9.61 -9.29 -20.27
CA ILE A 5 9.90 -9.20 -18.84
C ILE A 5 8.85 -9.99 -18.05
N LEU A 6 9.31 -10.96 -17.25
CA LEU A 6 8.49 -11.65 -16.26
C LEU A 6 8.81 -11.09 -14.87
N PHE A 7 7.81 -10.45 -14.25
CA PHE A 7 7.92 -9.84 -12.93
C PHE A 7 7.08 -10.63 -11.92
N VAL A 8 7.72 -11.40 -11.05
CA VAL A 8 7.06 -12.21 -10.02
C VAL A 8 7.14 -11.49 -8.67
N THR A 9 5.99 -11.07 -8.16
CA THR A 9 5.90 -10.22 -6.96
C THR A 9 4.93 -10.77 -5.91
N ALA A 10 4.74 -10.00 -4.84
CA ALA A 10 4.02 -10.36 -3.64
C ALA A 10 2.53 -10.66 -3.86
N THR A 11 1.96 -11.34 -2.86
CA THR A 11 0.54 -11.65 -2.80
C THR A 11 -0.27 -10.61 -2.04
N ARG A 12 0.39 -9.86 -1.14
CA ARG A 12 -0.21 -8.80 -0.34
C ARG A 12 -0.06 -7.46 -1.04
N ILE A 13 -1.08 -6.61 -0.90
CA ILE A 13 -1.15 -5.29 -1.55
C ILE A 13 0.06 -4.42 -1.16
N GLY A 14 0.41 -4.31 0.12
CA GLY A 14 1.52 -3.46 0.57
C GLY A 14 2.86 -3.80 -0.09
N ASP A 15 3.31 -5.06 -0.01
CA ASP A 15 4.53 -5.50 -0.69
C ASP A 15 4.44 -5.34 -2.22
N ALA A 16 3.26 -5.52 -2.81
CA ALA A 16 3.07 -5.32 -4.25
C ALA A 16 3.23 -3.85 -4.65
N VAL A 17 2.64 -2.91 -3.91
CA VAL A 17 2.84 -1.46 -4.07
C VAL A 17 4.33 -1.14 -3.93
N LEU A 18 5.00 -1.59 -2.87
CA LEU A 18 6.43 -1.34 -2.68
C LEU A 18 7.27 -1.88 -3.86
N SER A 19 6.91 -3.03 -4.41
CA SER A 19 7.64 -3.61 -5.55
C SER A 19 7.48 -2.83 -6.86
N THR A 20 6.49 -1.95 -6.97
CA THR A 20 6.25 -1.20 -8.21
C THR A 20 7.38 -0.24 -8.57
N GLY A 21 8.15 0.24 -7.59
CA GLY A 21 9.28 1.14 -7.86
C GLY A 21 10.35 0.49 -8.75
N ILE A 22 10.72 -0.76 -8.44
CA ILE A 22 11.67 -1.49 -9.28
C ILE A 22 11.06 -1.90 -10.62
N LEU A 23 9.75 -2.16 -10.68
CA LEU A 23 9.04 -2.40 -11.95
C LEU A 23 9.06 -1.14 -12.82
N GLY A 24 8.86 0.04 -12.23
CA GLY A 24 8.94 1.31 -12.93
C GLY A 24 10.34 1.57 -13.51
N ARG A 25 11.39 1.28 -12.73
CA ARG A 25 12.78 1.35 -13.22
C ARG A 25 13.01 0.37 -14.38
N LEU A 26 12.55 -0.87 -14.27
CA LEU A 26 12.64 -1.87 -15.35
C LEU A 26 11.97 -1.41 -16.64
N ILE A 27 10.80 -0.78 -16.55
CA ILE A 27 10.08 -0.25 -17.72
C ILE A 27 10.85 0.93 -18.33
N ALA A 28 11.35 1.84 -17.50
CA ALA A 28 12.14 2.99 -17.96
C ALA A 28 13.43 2.55 -18.68
N ASP A 29 14.15 1.57 -18.12
CA ASP A 29 15.40 1.05 -18.70
C ASP A 29 15.16 0.18 -19.95
N ASN A 30 13.90 -0.20 -20.23
CA ASN A 30 13.54 -1.07 -21.36
C ASN A 30 12.28 -0.55 -22.08
N PRO A 31 12.35 0.59 -22.79
CA PRO A 31 11.21 1.15 -23.50
C PRO A 31 10.60 0.16 -24.50
N GLY A 32 9.27 0.07 -24.51
CA GLY A 32 8.53 -0.86 -25.38
C GLY A 32 8.61 -2.33 -24.95
N ALA A 33 9.12 -2.64 -23.76
CA ALA A 33 9.09 -4.00 -23.23
C ALA A 33 7.67 -4.52 -23.05
N ARG A 34 7.49 -5.83 -23.27
CA ARG A 34 6.26 -6.56 -22.96
C ARG A 34 6.35 -7.12 -21.55
N ILE A 35 5.45 -6.68 -20.68
CA ILE A 35 5.46 -6.96 -19.25
C ILE A 35 4.44 -8.04 -18.91
N THR A 36 4.89 -9.13 -18.28
CA THR A 36 4.00 -10.10 -17.65
C THR A 36 4.22 -10.06 -16.15
N VAL A 37 3.17 -9.81 -15.39
CA VAL A 37 3.22 -9.76 -13.92
C VAL A 37 2.61 -11.03 -13.35
N ALA A 38 3.29 -11.69 -12.40
CA ALA A 38 2.74 -12.78 -11.62
C ALA A 38 2.63 -12.36 -10.15
N CYS A 39 1.41 -12.28 -9.62
CA CYS A 39 1.13 -11.76 -8.29
C CYS A 39 -0.10 -12.44 -7.67
N GLY A 40 -0.35 -12.22 -6.38
CA GLY A 40 -1.57 -12.71 -5.75
C GLY A 40 -2.82 -11.97 -6.25
N ARG A 41 -3.99 -12.61 -6.10
CA ARG A 41 -5.29 -12.08 -6.53
C ARG A 41 -5.58 -10.68 -6.00
N ALA A 42 -5.35 -10.43 -4.71
CA ALA A 42 -5.60 -9.14 -4.09
C ALA A 42 -4.73 -8.00 -4.67
N ALA A 43 -3.54 -8.31 -5.19
CA ALA A 43 -2.63 -7.33 -5.76
C ALA A 43 -2.77 -7.18 -7.29
N ALA A 44 -3.47 -8.10 -7.97
CA ALA A 44 -3.59 -8.08 -9.42
C ALA A 44 -4.12 -6.76 -9.99
N PRO A 45 -5.14 -6.12 -9.38
CA PRO A 45 -5.65 -4.84 -9.89
C PRO A 45 -4.61 -3.72 -9.96
N LEU A 46 -3.57 -3.73 -9.10
CA LEU A 46 -2.51 -2.71 -9.11
C LEU A 46 -1.73 -2.66 -10.43
N PHE A 47 -1.72 -3.76 -11.18
CA PHE A 47 -0.88 -3.90 -12.36
C PHE A 47 -1.64 -3.72 -13.68
N GLU A 48 -2.96 -3.50 -13.64
CA GLU A 48 -3.82 -3.47 -14.84
C GLU A 48 -3.48 -2.34 -15.81
N ALA A 49 -2.99 -1.21 -15.30
CA ALA A 49 -2.60 -0.05 -16.10
C ALA A 49 -1.07 0.06 -16.32
N VAL A 50 -0.31 -1.00 -16.04
CA VAL A 50 1.14 -1.00 -16.27
C VAL A 50 1.47 -0.81 -17.76
N PRO A 51 2.36 0.12 -18.13
CA PRO A 51 2.79 0.29 -19.51
C PRO A 51 3.40 -0.97 -20.10
N GLY A 52 2.94 -1.36 -21.29
CA GLY A 52 3.40 -2.57 -21.96
C GLY A 52 2.92 -3.87 -21.33
N LEU A 53 1.91 -3.84 -20.45
CA LEU A 53 1.30 -5.04 -19.87
C LEU A 53 0.77 -5.97 -20.98
N GLU A 54 1.34 -7.16 -21.07
CA GLU A 54 0.90 -8.24 -21.94
C GLU A 54 -0.06 -9.17 -21.20
N ARG A 55 0.21 -9.43 -19.91
CA ARG A 55 -0.59 -10.38 -19.12
C ARG A 55 -0.36 -10.24 -17.62
N ILE A 56 -1.42 -10.47 -16.84
CA ILE A 56 -1.34 -10.75 -15.41
C ILE A 56 -1.59 -12.24 -15.16
N ILE A 57 -0.71 -12.90 -14.43
CA ILE A 57 -0.83 -14.29 -13.98
C ILE A 57 -1.20 -14.27 -12.49
N VAL A 58 -2.49 -14.48 -12.20
CA VAL A 58 -2.99 -14.52 -10.83
C VAL A 58 -2.57 -15.82 -10.14
N LEU A 59 -1.87 -15.69 -9.02
CA LEU A 59 -1.38 -16.79 -8.19
C LEU A 59 -2.32 -17.00 -6.99
N ASP A 60 -3.27 -17.92 -7.14
CA ASP A 60 -4.09 -18.39 -6.02
C ASP A 60 -3.38 -19.50 -5.25
N LYS A 61 -3.44 -19.46 -3.91
CA LYS A 61 -2.79 -20.46 -3.05
C LYS A 61 -3.45 -21.83 -3.26
N LYS A 62 -2.79 -22.71 -4.02
CA LYS A 62 -3.19 -24.11 -4.18
C LYS A 62 -2.53 -25.02 -3.13
N ARG A 63 -3.18 -26.15 -2.82
CA ARG A 63 -2.59 -27.24 -1.99
C ARG A 63 -1.21 -27.62 -2.54
N TRP A 64 -0.29 -27.99 -1.66
CA TRP A 64 1.09 -28.38 -2.00
C TRP A 64 1.89 -27.34 -2.79
N SER A 65 1.47 -26.07 -2.76
CA SER A 65 2.11 -24.98 -3.50
C SER A 65 2.13 -25.19 -5.03
N LEU A 66 1.18 -25.97 -5.57
CA LEU A 66 1.06 -26.29 -7.01
C LEU A 66 0.85 -25.05 -7.91
N HIS A 67 0.49 -23.90 -7.33
CA HIS A 67 0.39 -22.64 -8.06
C HIS A 67 1.72 -22.21 -8.69
N TRP A 68 2.85 -22.61 -8.11
CA TRP A 68 4.18 -22.37 -8.70
C TRP A 68 4.47 -23.27 -9.91
N LEU A 69 3.97 -24.51 -9.92
CA LEU A 69 3.99 -25.35 -11.12
C LEU A 69 3.07 -24.76 -12.20
N GLY A 70 1.92 -24.21 -11.79
CA GLY A 70 1.04 -23.45 -12.67
C GLY A 70 1.74 -22.25 -13.31
N LEU A 71 2.49 -21.45 -12.53
CA LEU A 71 3.29 -20.35 -13.06
C LEU A 71 4.35 -20.86 -14.05
N TRP A 72 5.12 -21.88 -13.66
CA TRP A 72 6.13 -22.48 -14.53
C TRP A 72 5.53 -22.95 -15.86
N SER A 73 4.42 -23.70 -15.82
CA SER A 73 3.76 -24.25 -17.01
C SER A 73 3.30 -23.17 -18.01
N GLN A 74 3.01 -21.96 -17.53
CA GLN A 74 2.59 -20.83 -18.36
C GLN A 74 3.76 -20.03 -18.92
N CYS A 75 4.96 -20.16 -18.33
CA CYS A 75 6.12 -19.33 -18.65
C CYS A 75 7.28 -20.11 -19.31
N PHE A 76 7.35 -21.44 -19.19
CA PHE A 76 8.52 -22.23 -19.62
C PHE A 76 8.74 -22.27 -21.13
N ARG A 77 7.68 -22.10 -21.93
CA ARG A 77 7.74 -22.18 -23.41
C ARG A 77 8.34 -20.94 -24.07
N ARG A 78 8.60 -19.88 -23.30
CA ARG A 78 9.14 -18.60 -23.79
C ARG A 78 10.52 -18.39 -23.22
N MET A 79 11.44 -17.93 -24.07
CA MET A 79 12.72 -17.37 -23.61
C MET A 79 12.49 -15.93 -23.16
N TRP A 80 12.62 -15.68 -21.86
CA TRP A 80 12.43 -14.35 -21.29
C TRP A 80 13.71 -13.51 -21.43
N SER A 81 13.58 -12.21 -21.73
CA SER A 81 14.72 -11.30 -21.69
C SER A 81 15.16 -11.04 -20.27
N ILE A 82 14.21 -10.76 -19.38
CA ILE A 82 14.45 -10.47 -17.97
C ILE A 82 13.41 -11.21 -17.12
N LEU A 83 13.87 -11.87 -16.05
CA LEU A 83 13.02 -12.45 -15.02
C LEU A 83 13.43 -11.86 -13.67
N VAL A 84 12.47 -11.20 -13.01
CA VAL A 84 12.63 -10.71 -11.64
C VAL A 84 11.72 -11.51 -10.72
N ASP A 85 12.28 -12.16 -9.70
CA ASP A 85 11.55 -12.96 -8.73
C ASP A 85 11.77 -12.47 -7.30
N LEU A 86 10.80 -11.71 -6.79
CA LEU A 86 10.80 -11.20 -5.42
C LEU A 86 10.28 -12.22 -4.40
N ARG A 87 9.73 -13.34 -4.87
CA ARG A 87 9.20 -14.43 -4.03
C ARG A 87 10.25 -15.50 -3.76
N ASN A 88 11.31 -15.52 -4.57
CA ASN A 88 12.42 -16.47 -4.50
C ASN A 88 11.93 -17.93 -4.52
N THR A 89 11.05 -18.23 -5.48
CA THR A 89 10.39 -19.53 -5.57
C THR A 89 11.26 -20.53 -6.34
N PRO A 90 11.42 -21.78 -5.87
CA PRO A 90 12.22 -22.80 -6.58
C PRO A 90 11.79 -23.02 -8.05
N MET A 91 10.50 -22.99 -8.36
CA MET A 91 10.00 -23.26 -9.71
C MET A 91 10.39 -22.19 -10.74
N THR A 92 10.72 -20.96 -10.32
CA THR A 92 11.15 -19.93 -11.27
C THR A 92 12.52 -20.24 -11.85
N TYR A 93 13.37 -21.04 -11.17
CA TYR A 93 14.70 -21.44 -11.66
C TYR A 93 14.64 -22.18 -12.99
N LEU A 94 13.55 -22.91 -13.23
CA LEU A 94 13.36 -23.72 -14.43
C LEU A 94 12.72 -22.93 -15.58
N ILE A 95 12.41 -21.64 -15.39
CA ILE A 95 11.91 -20.76 -16.45
C ILE A 95 13.11 -20.23 -17.26
N PRO A 96 13.18 -20.44 -18.59
CA PRO A 96 14.28 -19.95 -19.42
C PRO A 96 14.34 -18.42 -19.46
N THR A 97 15.51 -17.83 -19.19
CA THR A 97 15.71 -16.38 -19.22
C THR A 97 17.16 -16.01 -19.50
N TRP A 98 17.39 -14.88 -20.17
CA TRP A 98 18.74 -14.34 -20.41
C TRP A 98 19.30 -13.62 -19.17
N HIS A 99 18.46 -12.85 -18.48
CA HIS A 99 18.83 -12.18 -17.24
C HIS A 99 17.88 -12.55 -16.12
N ARG A 100 18.43 -12.80 -14.92
CA ARG A 100 17.67 -13.24 -13.75
C ARG A 100 18.07 -12.43 -12.53
N PHE A 101 17.08 -11.85 -11.87
CA PHE A 101 17.22 -11.15 -10.60
C PHE A 101 16.29 -11.78 -9.58
N ARG A 102 16.80 -12.09 -8.38
CA ARG A 102 15.97 -12.70 -7.34
C ARG A 102 16.25 -12.12 -5.96
N MET A 103 15.20 -12.13 -5.14
CA MET A 103 15.31 -11.72 -3.74
C MET A 103 16.06 -12.75 -2.90
N GLY A 104 17.11 -12.30 -2.22
CA GLY A 104 17.83 -13.08 -1.21
C GLY A 104 16.96 -13.33 0.02
N ARG A 105 17.19 -14.46 0.71
CA ARG A 105 16.46 -14.80 1.95
C ARG A 105 16.84 -13.91 3.13
N LYS A 106 18.11 -13.51 3.21
CA LYS A 106 18.65 -12.60 4.23
C LYS A 106 18.76 -11.18 3.66
N GLY A 107 18.59 -10.18 4.51
CA GLY A 107 18.74 -8.76 4.17
C GLY A 107 18.21 -7.89 5.29
N ALA A 108 18.95 -6.84 5.62
CA ALA A 108 18.58 -5.81 6.58
C ALA A 108 18.05 -4.57 5.85
N GLY A 109 17.44 -3.65 6.61
CA GLY A 109 16.91 -2.39 6.09
C GLY A 109 15.51 -2.49 5.51
N HIS A 110 15.04 -1.36 5.00
CA HIS A 110 13.68 -1.17 4.53
C HIS A 110 13.38 -2.07 3.33
N ARG A 111 12.10 -2.46 3.13
CA ARG A 111 11.73 -3.35 2.02
C ARG A 111 12.12 -2.82 0.64
N LEU A 112 12.02 -1.51 0.43
CA LEU A 112 12.42 -0.88 -0.84
C LEU A 112 13.92 -0.97 -1.09
N GLU A 113 14.75 -0.80 -0.07
CA GLU A 113 16.21 -0.96 -0.18
C GLU A 113 16.56 -2.39 -0.58
N ARG A 114 15.87 -3.37 0.01
CA ARG A 114 16.02 -4.78 -0.39
C ARG A 114 15.60 -5.02 -1.84
N TYR A 115 14.57 -4.35 -2.34
CA TYR A 115 14.17 -4.44 -3.75
C TYR A 115 15.20 -3.77 -4.67
N ALA A 116 15.77 -2.62 -4.28
CA ALA A 116 16.85 -1.98 -5.03
C ALA A 116 18.08 -2.92 -5.16
N GLN A 117 18.44 -3.61 -4.07
CA GLN A 117 19.51 -4.61 -4.06
C GLN A 117 19.28 -5.78 -5.04
N VAL A 118 18.02 -6.21 -5.24
CA VAL A 118 17.69 -7.29 -6.20
C VAL A 118 18.13 -6.92 -7.61
N MET A 119 17.92 -5.68 -8.01
CA MET A 119 18.29 -5.14 -9.31
C MET A 119 19.70 -4.53 -9.35
N ARG A 120 20.45 -4.59 -8.23
CA ARG A 120 21.76 -3.95 -8.04
C ARG A 120 21.73 -2.44 -8.33
N ILE A 121 20.63 -1.81 -7.95
CA ILE A 121 20.44 -0.36 -8.08
C ILE A 121 21.14 0.31 -6.88
N THR A 122 22.09 1.19 -7.16
CA THR A 122 22.93 1.86 -6.15
C THR A 122 22.87 3.38 -6.19
N ASP A 123 22.22 3.94 -7.21
CA ASP A 123 22.10 5.38 -7.44
C ASP A 123 21.00 6.00 -6.56
N ALA A 124 19.80 5.43 -6.58
CA ALA A 124 18.69 5.83 -5.72
C ALA A 124 17.71 4.67 -5.52
N VAL A 125 17.15 4.54 -4.32
CA VAL A 125 16.11 3.55 -4.04
C VAL A 125 14.87 3.90 -4.86
N PRO A 126 14.41 3.03 -5.78
CA PRO A 126 13.25 3.34 -6.62
C PRO A 126 11.98 3.48 -5.78
N THR A 127 11.35 4.65 -5.84
CA THR A 127 10.10 4.91 -5.13
C THR A 127 8.94 4.18 -5.79
N PRO A 128 7.94 3.70 -5.02
CA PRO A 128 6.73 3.11 -5.57
C PRO A 128 6.06 4.01 -6.62
N LYS A 129 5.51 3.39 -7.66
CA LYS A 129 4.80 4.09 -8.73
C LYS A 129 3.59 3.26 -9.15
N ILE A 130 2.41 3.86 -9.04
CA ILE A 130 1.17 3.25 -9.55
C ILE A 130 0.85 3.90 -10.89
N TRP A 131 0.33 3.08 -11.80
CA TRP A 131 -0.19 3.55 -13.08
C TRP A 131 -1.71 3.47 -13.02
N ILE A 132 -2.37 4.50 -13.54
CA ILE A 132 -3.82 4.58 -13.65
C ILE A 132 -4.20 5.12 -15.02
N SER A 133 -5.43 4.82 -15.46
CA SER A 133 -6.02 5.34 -16.69
C SER A 133 -6.82 6.61 -16.41
N ASP A 134 -7.21 7.32 -17.47
CA ASP A 134 -8.11 8.49 -17.37
C ASP A 134 -9.49 8.11 -16.80
N ALA A 135 -9.92 6.86 -16.99
CA ALA A 135 -11.17 6.37 -16.41
C ALA A 135 -11.11 6.33 -14.87
N HIS A 136 -9.98 5.89 -14.30
CA HIS A 136 -9.80 5.92 -12.84
C HIS A 136 -9.78 7.36 -12.30
N ARG A 137 -9.17 8.29 -13.04
CA ARG A 137 -9.16 9.73 -12.69
C ARG A 137 -10.57 10.31 -12.70
N ALA A 138 -11.36 10.02 -13.74
CA ALA A 138 -12.74 10.49 -13.87
C ALA A 138 -13.64 9.98 -12.72
N VAL A 139 -13.45 8.74 -12.27
CA VAL A 139 -14.16 8.21 -11.09
C VAL A 139 -13.77 8.98 -9.83
N ALA A 140 -12.47 9.22 -9.61
CA ALA A 140 -12.01 10.00 -8.46
C ALA A 140 -12.52 11.45 -8.49
N ASP A 141 -12.62 12.08 -9.66
CA ASP A 141 -13.19 13.42 -9.82
C ASP A 141 -14.67 13.48 -9.45
N GLY A 142 -15.43 12.42 -9.74
CA GLY A 142 -16.85 12.30 -9.34
C GLY A 142 -17.05 12.03 -7.84
N LEU A 143 -16.06 11.42 -7.18
CA LEU A 143 -16.13 11.07 -5.75
C LEU A 143 -15.53 12.16 -4.85
N ILE A 144 -14.54 12.89 -5.35
CA ILE A 144 -13.84 13.97 -4.64
C ILE A 144 -13.91 15.23 -5.51
N SER A 145 -14.94 16.05 -5.26
CA SER A 145 -15.24 17.24 -6.06
C SER A 145 -14.17 18.35 -5.97
N GLY A 146 -13.40 18.37 -4.89
CA GLY A 146 -12.38 19.41 -4.63
C GLY A 146 -12.94 20.68 -3.99
N ASP A 147 -14.24 20.74 -3.66
CA ASP A 147 -14.87 21.92 -3.03
C ASP A 147 -14.35 22.20 -1.61
N ARG A 148 -13.79 21.17 -0.96
CA ARG A 148 -13.17 21.25 0.36
C ARG A 148 -12.01 20.27 0.46
N PRO A 149 -11.06 20.48 1.38
CA PRO A 149 -10.01 19.50 1.65
C PRO A 149 -10.58 18.14 2.04
N VAL A 150 -9.87 17.07 1.70
CA VAL A 150 -10.26 15.70 2.06
C VAL A 150 -9.23 15.08 2.99
N LEU A 151 -9.68 14.64 4.17
CA LEU A 151 -8.94 13.75 5.06
C LEU A 151 -9.25 12.29 4.67
N ALA A 152 -8.25 11.59 4.15
CA ALA A 152 -8.36 10.17 3.80
C ALA A 152 -8.03 9.29 5.01
N ILE A 153 -8.94 8.38 5.35
CA ILE A 153 -8.78 7.46 6.48
C ILE A 153 -8.75 6.01 6.00
N GLY A 154 -7.68 5.30 6.38
CA GLY A 154 -7.55 3.85 6.25
C GLY A 154 -7.66 3.17 7.62
N PRO A 155 -8.88 2.93 8.13
CA PRO A 155 -9.11 2.57 9.52
C PRO A 155 -8.85 1.09 9.80
N THR A 156 -8.58 0.27 8.79
CA THR A 156 -8.43 -1.19 8.92
C THR A 156 -7.01 -1.68 8.64
N ALA A 157 -6.75 -2.93 9.01
CA ALA A 157 -5.50 -3.63 8.74
C ALA A 157 -5.76 -5.10 8.44
N ASN A 158 -4.73 -5.82 7.99
CA ASN A 158 -4.85 -7.22 7.59
C ASN A 158 -5.12 -8.22 8.74
N TRP A 159 -5.11 -7.76 9.99
CA TRP A 159 -5.60 -8.50 11.17
C TRP A 159 -5.83 -7.52 12.32
N ARG A 160 -6.67 -7.94 13.27
CA ARG A 160 -7.24 -7.07 14.32
C ARG A 160 -6.20 -6.39 15.20
N GLY A 161 -5.11 -7.07 15.53
CA GLY A 161 -4.05 -6.53 16.40
C GLY A 161 -3.32 -5.29 15.85
N LYS A 162 -3.43 -5.03 14.54
CA LYS A 162 -2.88 -3.83 13.89
C LYS A 162 -3.90 -2.70 13.71
N THR A 163 -5.14 -2.90 14.14
CA THR A 163 -6.22 -1.94 13.88
C THR A 163 -6.33 -0.98 15.06
N TRP A 164 -6.04 0.30 14.86
CA TRP A 164 -6.24 1.31 15.89
C TRP A 164 -7.73 1.42 16.27
N PRO A 165 -8.09 1.57 17.56
CA PRO A 165 -9.48 1.54 17.99
C PRO A 165 -10.36 2.55 17.26
N GLU A 166 -11.57 2.14 16.90
CA GLU A 166 -12.56 2.97 16.20
C GLU A 166 -12.83 4.30 16.94
N GLY A 167 -13.00 4.26 18.26
CA GLY A 167 -13.23 5.46 19.06
C GLY A 167 -12.05 6.45 19.00
N HIS A 168 -10.83 5.95 18.83
CA HIS A 168 -9.66 6.80 18.65
C HIS A 168 -9.64 7.46 17.27
N PHE A 169 -10.03 6.72 16.21
CA PHE A 169 -10.22 7.31 14.88
C PHE A 169 -11.30 8.39 14.88
N ALA A 170 -12.43 8.15 15.53
CA ALA A 170 -13.53 9.11 15.64
C ALA A 170 -13.08 10.40 16.36
N ASP A 171 -12.40 10.27 17.50
CA ASP A 171 -11.86 11.41 18.24
C ASP A 171 -10.83 12.18 17.40
N LEU A 172 -9.85 11.49 16.81
CA LEU A 172 -8.83 12.12 15.96
C LEU A 172 -9.45 12.90 14.79
N VAL A 173 -10.38 12.28 14.06
CA VAL A 173 -11.06 12.93 12.92
C VAL A 173 -11.84 14.17 13.38
N ALA A 174 -12.53 14.09 14.52
CA ALA A 174 -13.25 15.23 15.07
C ALA A 174 -12.30 16.40 15.39
N ARG A 175 -11.13 16.13 15.99
CA ARG A 175 -10.13 17.15 16.31
C ARG A 175 -9.50 17.79 15.08
N LEU A 176 -9.05 16.97 14.12
CA LEU A 176 -8.38 17.46 12.92
C LEU A 176 -9.32 18.25 12.00
N THR A 177 -10.61 17.91 11.99
CA THR A 177 -11.61 18.54 11.10
C THR A 177 -12.50 19.60 11.77
N GLY A 178 -12.35 19.81 13.07
CA GLY A 178 -13.03 20.89 13.81
C GLY A 178 -12.41 22.26 13.54
N ASP A 179 -13.05 23.32 14.06
CA ASP A 179 -12.69 24.72 13.78
C ASP A 179 -11.25 25.10 14.13
N GLY A 180 -10.65 24.43 15.11
CA GLY A 180 -9.25 24.63 15.54
C GLY A 180 -8.26 23.60 14.97
N GLY A 181 -8.72 22.67 14.14
CA GLY A 181 -7.89 21.61 13.57
C GLY A 181 -7.08 22.08 12.36
N ILE A 182 -6.19 21.22 11.87
CA ILE A 182 -5.38 21.47 10.67
C ILE A 182 -6.19 21.42 9.36
N LEU A 183 -7.39 20.85 9.40
CA LEU A 183 -8.27 20.62 8.24
C LEU A 183 -9.72 21.02 8.55
N PRO A 184 -9.99 22.27 8.99
CA PRO A 184 -11.31 22.67 9.45
C PRO A 184 -12.36 22.49 8.35
N GLY A 185 -13.45 21.81 8.67
CA GLY A 185 -14.55 21.55 7.74
C GLY A 185 -14.24 20.55 6.61
N ALA A 186 -13.10 19.87 6.64
CA ALA A 186 -12.74 18.89 5.61
C ALA A 186 -13.78 17.75 5.48
N ALA A 187 -13.91 17.23 4.26
CA ALA A 187 -14.59 15.95 4.05
C ALA A 187 -13.71 14.81 4.55
N VAL A 188 -14.32 13.71 4.95
CA VAL A 188 -13.63 12.51 5.45
C VAL A 188 -13.92 11.37 4.49
N ALA A 189 -12.90 10.96 3.74
CA ALA A 189 -12.98 9.82 2.84
C ALA A 189 -12.50 8.56 3.57
N VAL A 190 -13.39 7.59 3.74
CA VAL A 190 -13.07 6.33 4.43
C VAL A 190 -12.93 5.22 3.41
N PHE A 191 -11.77 4.57 3.43
CA PHE A 191 -11.38 3.54 2.50
C PHE A 191 -11.36 2.17 3.19
N GLY A 192 -11.62 1.12 2.42
CA GLY A 192 -11.58 -0.25 2.88
C GLY A 192 -12.11 -1.20 1.82
N HIS A 193 -11.83 -2.48 1.98
CA HIS A 193 -12.43 -3.54 1.20
C HIS A 193 -13.85 -3.86 1.71
N GLU A 194 -14.70 -4.42 0.87
CA GLU A 194 -16.08 -4.80 1.23
C GLU A 194 -16.12 -5.72 2.47
N SER A 195 -15.17 -6.64 2.59
CA SER A 195 -15.07 -7.53 3.76
C SER A 195 -14.80 -6.82 5.09
N GLU A 196 -14.39 -5.55 5.05
CA GLU A 196 -14.07 -4.73 6.22
C GLU A 196 -15.25 -3.84 6.62
N ARG A 197 -16.32 -3.78 5.81
CA ARG A 197 -17.49 -2.91 6.00
C ARG A 197 -18.06 -2.99 7.43
N ALA A 198 -18.31 -4.21 7.90
CA ALA A 198 -18.88 -4.44 9.23
C ALA A 198 -18.01 -3.88 10.36
N SER A 199 -16.69 -3.82 10.17
CA SER A 199 -15.75 -3.33 11.19
C SER A 199 -15.60 -1.81 11.24
N VAL A 200 -16.13 -1.10 10.24
CA VAL A 200 -16.00 0.36 10.13
C VAL A 200 -17.35 1.08 10.13
N GLU A 201 -18.46 0.34 10.26
CA GLU A 201 -19.81 0.91 10.20
C GLU A 201 -20.05 1.95 11.30
N GLY A 202 -19.64 1.66 12.54
CA GLY A 202 -19.78 2.61 13.64
C GLY A 202 -18.93 3.87 13.41
N PHE A 203 -17.72 3.70 12.87
CA PHE A 203 -16.84 4.82 12.54
C PHE A 203 -17.48 5.70 11.46
N LEU A 204 -18.01 5.10 10.40
CA LEU A 204 -18.75 5.80 9.35
C LEU A 204 -19.93 6.57 9.92
N ALA A 205 -20.68 5.96 10.85
CA ALA A 205 -21.82 6.61 11.51
C ALA A 205 -21.42 7.79 12.39
N SER A 206 -20.18 7.81 12.92
CA SER A 206 -19.66 8.93 13.72
C SER A 206 -19.33 10.19 12.90
N ILE A 207 -19.15 10.06 11.58
CA ILE A 207 -18.83 11.17 10.68
C ILE A 207 -20.14 11.80 10.16
N PRO A 208 -20.31 13.15 10.23
CA PRO A 208 -21.48 13.82 9.68
C PRO A 208 -21.70 13.51 8.20
N GLU A 209 -22.95 13.25 7.84
CA GLU A 209 -23.32 12.76 6.51
C GLU A 209 -22.91 13.71 5.37
N ASP A 210 -23.00 15.02 5.59
CA ASP A 210 -22.63 16.07 4.64
C ASP A 210 -21.10 16.22 4.44
N ARG A 211 -20.30 15.53 5.28
CA ARG A 211 -18.83 15.49 5.20
C ARG A 211 -18.29 14.09 4.91
N ARG A 212 -19.13 13.06 4.91
CA ARG A 212 -18.72 11.66 4.80
C ARG A 212 -18.65 11.20 3.35
N ILE A 213 -17.47 10.76 2.92
CA ILE A 213 -17.24 10.09 1.64
C ILE A 213 -16.95 8.61 1.92
N ASP A 214 -17.99 7.78 1.85
CA ASP A 214 -17.89 6.35 2.13
C ASP A 214 -17.50 5.58 0.87
N LEU A 215 -16.23 5.14 0.83
CA LEU A 215 -15.61 4.41 -0.29
C LEU A 215 -15.38 2.93 0.02
N VAL A 216 -15.79 2.46 1.20
CA VAL A 216 -15.53 1.10 1.67
C VAL A 216 -16.27 0.09 0.80
N GLY A 217 -15.52 -0.74 0.07
CA GLY A 217 -16.09 -1.75 -0.84
C GLY A 217 -16.69 -1.20 -2.14
N LYS A 218 -16.65 0.13 -2.37
CA LYS A 218 -17.34 0.78 -3.50
C LYS A 218 -16.46 1.11 -4.69
N ILE A 219 -15.13 1.04 -4.51
CA ILE A 219 -14.15 1.41 -5.54
C ILE A 219 -13.07 0.34 -5.66
N SER A 220 -12.49 0.25 -6.84
CA SER A 220 -11.30 -0.54 -7.12
C SER A 220 -10.05 0.07 -6.49
N LEU A 221 -8.97 -0.72 -6.48
CA LEU A 221 -7.70 -0.29 -5.89
C LEU A 221 -7.01 0.84 -6.68
N LEU A 222 -7.19 0.89 -8.00
CA LEU A 222 -6.66 1.97 -8.84
C LEU A 222 -7.50 3.25 -8.73
N GLU A 223 -8.80 3.13 -8.53
CA GLU A 223 -9.66 4.28 -8.19
C GLU A 223 -9.34 4.81 -6.79
N ALA A 224 -9.05 3.93 -5.83
CA ALA A 224 -8.59 4.34 -4.50
C ALA A 224 -7.28 5.13 -4.58
N TYR A 225 -6.31 4.70 -5.41
CA TYR A 225 -5.10 5.47 -5.69
C TYR A 225 -5.42 6.87 -6.26
N ALA A 226 -6.30 6.93 -7.26
CA ALA A 226 -6.71 8.20 -7.86
C ALA A 226 -7.42 9.14 -6.86
N CYS A 227 -8.23 8.60 -5.94
CA CYS A 227 -8.82 9.36 -4.84
C CYS A 227 -7.75 9.87 -3.86
N LEU A 228 -6.74 9.04 -3.55
CA LEU A 228 -5.64 9.43 -2.67
C LEU A 228 -4.77 10.55 -3.25
N GLU A 229 -4.58 10.62 -4.58
CA GLU A 229 -3.91 11.75 -5.24
C GLU A 229 -4.62 13.09 -5.00
N LYS A 230 -5.92 13.07 -4.65
CA LYS A 230 -6.74 14.27 -4.40
C LYS A 230 -6.91 14.59 -2.90
N ALA A 231 -6.42 13.72 -2.01
CA ALA A 231 -6.54 13.92 -0.58
C ALA A 231 -5.51 14.95 -0.07
N ALA A 232 -5.87 15.67 0.99
CA ALA A 232 -4.98 16.65 1.62
C ALA A 232 -4.04 15.97 2.63
N LEU A 233 -4.52 14.94 3.33
CA LEU A 233 -3.80 14.17 4.32
C LEU A 233 -4.38 12.75 4.35
N TYR A 234 -3.52 11.75 4.48
CA TYR A 234 -3.90 10.37 4.76
C TYR A 234 -3.47 9.98 6.17
N ILE A 235 -4.37 9.32 6.92
CA ILE A 235 -4.06 8.68 8.20
C ILE A 235 -4.63 7.26 8.20
N GLY A 236 -3.81 6.27 8.55
CA GLY A 236 -4.30 4.90 8.65
C GLY A 236 -3.29 3.93 9.22
N ASN A 237 -3.75 2.71 9.50
CA ASN A 237 -2.88 1.66 10.04
C ASN A 237 -1.82 1.21 9.02
N ASP A 238 -0.76 0.57 9.53
CA ASP A 238 0.19 -0.21 8.74
C ASP A 238 -0.52 -1.27 7.87
N SER A 239 -0.78 -0.88 6.63
CA SER A 239 -1.63 -1.59 5.67
C SER A 239 -1.18 -1.35 4.23
N GLY A 240 -1.73 -2.13 3.29
CA GLY A 240 -1.49 -1.90 1.87
C GLY A 240 -1.95 -0.52 1.39
N LEU A 241 -3.01 0.02 1.99
CA LEU A 241 -3.55 1.32 1.64
C LEU A 241 -2.62 2.46 2.07
N MET A 242 -1.95 2.35 3.22
CA MET A 242 -0.94 3.32 3.66
C MET A 242 0.21 3.43 2.65
N HIS A 243 0.71 2.30 2.16
CA HIS A 243 1.73 2.33 1.10
C HIS A 243 1.20 2.90 -0.22
N LEU A 244 -0.08 2.65 -0.53
CA LEU A 244 -0.73 3.20 -1.71
C LEU A 244 -0.86 4.73 -1.61
N ALA A 245 -1.21 5.26 -0.43
CA ALA A 245 -1.26 6.69 -0.14
C ALA A 245 0.12 7.34 -0.27
N ALA A 246 1.15 6.74 0.35
CA ALA A 246 2.52 7.21 0.19
C ALA A 246 2.96 7.26 -1.29
N ALA A 247 2.59 6.24 -2.07
CA ALA A 247 2.86 6.19 -3.52
C ALA A 247 2.07 7.23 -4.34
N ALA A 248 0.92 7.70 -3.82
CA ALA A 248 0.12 8.77 -4.43
C ALA A 248 0.70 10.16 -4.13
N GLY A 249 1.67 10.26 -3.21
CA GLY A 249 2.32 11.51 -2.83
C GLY A 249 1.53 12.35 -1.83
N VAL A 250 0.37 11.87 -1.34
CA VAL A 250 -0.37 12.53 -0.27
C VAL A 250 0.44 12.48 1.04
N PRO A 251 0.49 13.56 1.85
CA PRO A 251 1.02 13.50 3.20
C PRO A 251 0.43 12.30 3.95
N THR A 252 1.27 11.37 4.38
CA THR A 252 0.84 10.05 4.88
C THR A 252 1.35 9.85 6.31
N LEU A 253 0.42 9.78 7.27
CA LEU A 253 0.69 9.35 8.63
C LEU A 253 0.32 7.87 8.81
N GLY A 254 1.33 7.03 8.99
CA GLY A 254 1.16 5.61 9.29
C GLY A 254 1.06 5.37 10.81
N LEU A 255 -0.01 4.70 11.23
CA LEU A 255 -0.22 4.27 12.62
C LEU A 255 0.36 2.86 12.82
N PHE A 256 1.36 2.74 13.69
CA PHE A 256 2.07 1.49 13.93
C PHE A 256 1.95 0.99 15.37
N GLY A 257 1.96 -0.34 15.52
CA GLY A 257 2.00 -1.03 16.80
C GLY A 257 3.01 -2.17 16.76
N PRO A 258 2.59 -3.43 16.51
CA PRO A 258 3.47 -4.59 16.64
C PRO A 258 4.42 -4.81 15.46
N THR A 259 4.35 -4.00 14.41
CA THR A 259 5.20 -4.17 13.21
C THR A 259 6.39 -3.23 13.24
N PRO A 260 7.61 -3.73 12.94
CA PRO A 260 8.77 -2.88 12.78
C PRO A 260 8.61 -1.98 11.57
N ASP A 261 8.53 -0.68 11.83
CA ASP A 261 8.49 0.43 10.88
C ASP A 261 9.80 0.57 10.12
N GLU A 262 10.93 0.20 10.71
CA GLU A 262 12.22 0.07 10.02
C GLU A 262 12.12 -0.76 8.72
N LEU A 263 11.16 -1.70 8.66
CA LEU A 263 10.94 -2.56 7.50
C LEU A 263 9.83 -2.06 6.56
N TYR A 264 8.82 -1.37 7.09
CA TYR A 264 7.54 -1.11 6.40
C TYR A 264 6.99 0.31 6.59
N ALA A 265 7.79 1.27 7.04
CA ALA A 265 7.35 2.66 7.08
C ALA A 265 6.83 3.13 5.71
N PRO A 266 5.81 4.02 5.66
CA PRO A 266 5.45 4.68 4.42
C PRO A 266 6.67 5.40 3.86
N TRP A 267 6.90 5.27 2.55
CA TRP A 267 8.10 5.77 1.90
C TRP A 267 7.77 6.94 0.98
N GLY A 268 8.35 8.10 1.28
CA GLY A 268 8.15 9.33 0.54
C GLY A 268 8.65 10.53 1.34
N ALA A 269 8.75 11.69 0.70
CA ALA A 269 9.19 12.93 1.35
C ALA A 269 8.22 13.43 2.42
N HIS A 270 6.93 13.11 2.27
CA HIS A 270 5.83 13.57 3.13
C HIS A 270 5.21 12.39 3.88
N CYS A 271 6.04 11.57 4.51
CA CYS A 271 5.61 10.36 5.20
C CYS A 271 6.12 10.37 6.64
N ARG A 272 5.24 10.03 7.59
CA ARG A 272 5.57 9.93 9.01
C ARG A 272 4.98 8.66 9.61
N VAL A 273 5.67 8.12 10.60
CA VAL A 273 5.16 7.04 11.45
C VAL A 273 4.91 7.59 12.84
N VAL A 274 3.79 7.18 13.44
CA VAL A 274 3.54 7.35 14.87
C VAL A 274 3.20 6.00 15.49
N ARG A 275 3.63 5.81 16.73
CA ARG A 275 3.45 4.56 17.48
C ARG A 275 3.28 4.80 18.97
N GLY A 276 2.54 3.89 19.60
CA GLY A 276 2.41 3.85 21.06
C GLY A 276 3.66 3.29 21.74
N ALA A 277 3.78 3.51 23.04
CA ALA A 277 4.89 3.00 23.83
C ALA A 277 4.90 1.46 23.88
N GLY A 278 6.09 0.86 23.72
CA GLY A 278 6.32 -0.58 23.88
C GLY A 278 6.10 -1.39 22.60
N PHE A 279 7.00 -1.24 21.63
CA PHE A 279 7.18 -2.24 20.59
C PHE A 279 7.33 -3.61 21.27
N LEU A 280 6.42 -4.52 20.97
CA LEU A 280 6.51 -5.88 21.46
C LEU A 280 7.50 -6.63 20.55
N GLU A 281 8.73 -6.84 21.03
CA GLU A 281 9.67 -7.75 20.37
C GLU A 281 9.06 -9.16 20.21
N SER A 282 8.17 -9.53 21.12
CA SER A 282 7.40 -10.78 21.13
C SER A 282 5.94 -10.54 21.47
N PHE A 283 5.04 -11.18 20.73
CA PHE A 283 3.60 -11.19 21.01
C PHE A 283 3.30 -11.82 22.40
N PRO A 284 2.17 -11.46 23.04
CA PRO A 284 1.72 -12.13 24.25
C PRO A 284 1.64 -13.65 24.05
N GLU A 285 1.97 -14.42 25.10
CA GLU A 285 1.78 -15.88 25.08
C GLU A 285 0.30 -16.19 24.78
N ASN A 286 0.06 -17.02 23.74
CA ASN A 286 -1.26 -17.39 23.23
C ASN A 286 -2.06 -16.30 22.50
N TYR A 287 -1.39 -15.32 21.87
CA TYR A 287 -2.09 -14.34 21.03
C TYR A 287 -2.82 -15.02 19.84
N ASP A 288 -4.15 -14.93 19.85
CA ASP A 288 -5.04 -15.36 18.77
C ASP A 288 -5.23 -14.22 17.75
N TRP A 289 -4.77 -14.45 16.53
CA TRP A 289 -4.83 -13.49 15.41
C TRP A 289 -6.25 -13.07 15.02
N GLU A 290 -7.26 -13.87 15.34
CA GLU A 290 -8.67 -13.62 15.02
C GLU A 290 -9.40 -12.97 16.21
N ASN A 291 -9.17 -13.47 17.43
CA ASN A 291 -10.00 -13.13 18.59
C ASN A 291 -9.35 -12.17 19.59
N SER A 292 -8.03 -11.99 19.55
CA SER A 292 -7.34 -11.14 20.54
C SER A 292 -7.60 -9.65 20.29
N PRO A 293 -7.54 -8.81 21.35
CA PRO A 293 -7.73 -7.38 21.23
C PRO A 293 -6.65 -6.71 20.40
N SER A 294 -6.90 -5.44 20.05
CA SER A 294 -5.94 -4.63 19.32
C SER A 294 -4.67 -4.42 20.14
N LEU A 295 -3.50 -4.49 19.50
CA LEU A 295 -2.23 -4.13 20.13
C LEU A 295 -1.91 -2.64 19.95
N MET A 296 -2.84 -1.88 19.39
CA MET A 296 -2.70 -0.46 19.09
C MET A 296 -3.26 0.45 20.18
N GLU A 297 -3.83 -0.08 21.26
CA GLU A 297 -4.48 0.72 22.32
C GLU A 297 -3.53 1.70 23.02
N LYS A 298 -2.23 1.39 23.05
CA LYS A 298 -1.20 2.25 23.66
C LYS A 298 -0.84 3.48 22.82
N LEU A 299 -1.25 3.54 21.57
CA LEU A 299 -1.12 4.75 20.76
C LEU A 299 -2.29 5.67 21.11
N SER A 300 -2.00 6.78 21.82
CA SER A 300 -3.02 7.75 22.21
C SER A 300 -3.45 8.64 21.04
N VAL A 301 -4.65 9.21 21.15
CA VAL A 301 -5.16 10.20 20.18
C VAL A 301 -4.27 11.43 20.16
N ASP A 302 -3.83 11.93 21.32
CA ASP A 302 -2.95 13.11 21.43
C ASP A 302 -1.62 12.91 20.69
N ALA A 303 -1.03 11.70 20.76
CA ALA A 303 0.21 11.40 20.05
C ALA A 303 0.00 11.37 18.53
N ALA A 304 -1.11 10.77 18.08
CA ALA A 304 -1.46 10.74 16.65
C ALA A 304 -1.79 12.15 16.12
N GLU A 305 -2.52 12.95 16.90
CA GLU A 305 -2.84 14.35 16.60
C GLU A 305 -1.57 15.20 16.49
N GLY A 306 -0.68 15.13 17.49
CA GLY A 306 0.60 15.84 17.45
C GLY A 306 1.43 15.49 16.21
N ALA A 307 1.55 14.20 15.90
CA ALA A 307 2.27 13.75 14.71
C ALA A 307 1.61 14.19 13.39
N ALA A 308 0.27 14.26 13.35
CA ALA A 308 -0.46 14.78 12.19
C ALA A 308 -0.23 16.30 12.01
N ASN A 309 -0.24 17.06 13.10
CA ASN A 309 0.04 18.50 13.10
C ASN A 309 1.47 18.78 12.59
N ASP A 310 2.47 18.09 13.15
CA ASP A 310 3.86 18.26 12.72
C ASP A 310 4.04 17.96 11.24
N LEU A 311 3.51 16.82 10.77
CA LEU A 311 3.57 16.45 9.35
C LEU A 311 2.88 17.49 8.47
N TRP A 312 1.75 18.03 8.90
CA TRP A 312 1.01 19.04 8.17
C TRP A 312 1.82 20.34 8.02
N VAL A 313 2.43 20.82 9.12
CA VAL A 313 3.28 22.02 9.12
C VAL A 313 4.47 21.83 8.18
N GLU A 314 5.19 20.72 8.29
CA GLU A 314 6.35 20.42 7.42
C GLU A 314 5.97 20.41 5.93
N CYS A 315 4.81 19.84 5.60
CA CYS A 315 4.34 19.81 4.21
C CYS A 315 3.93 21.20 3.70
N LYS A 316 3.37 22.06 4.56
CA LYS A 316 3.02 23.43 4.19
C LYS A 316 4.27 24.30 3.98
N GLU A 317 5.27 24.14 4.83
CA GLU A 317 6.56 24.83 4.71
C GLU A 317 7.30 24.42 3.43
N ALA A 318 7.31 23.12 3.09
CA ALA A 318 7.96 22.64 1.87
C ALA A 318 7.26 23.08 0.56
N ALA A 319 5.99 23.50 0.64
CA ALA A 319 5.21 23.96 -0.50
C ALA A 319 5.24 25.49 -0.72
N SER A 320 5.85 26.23 0.22
CA SER A 320 5.97 27.70 0.20
C SER A 320 7.31 28.14 -0.41
#